data_AF-A0A1I6MNE5-F1
#
_entry.id   AF-A0A1I6MNE5-F1
#
_cell.length_a   1.000
_cell.length_b   1.000
_cell.length_c   1.000
_cell.angle_alpha   90.00
_cell.angle_beta   90.00
_cell.angle_gamma   90.00
#
_symmetry.space_group_name_H-M   'P 1'
#
loop_
_entity.id
_entity.type
_entity.pdbx_description
1 polymer ?
#
loop_
_entity_poly.entity_id
_entity_poly.type
_entity_poly.pdbx_seq_one_letter_code
_entity_poly.pdbx_strand_id
1 'polypeptide(L)'
;MTDVISAAGSLSAALVSGKMTESQLRWSRRHASGTALIHSLLPISRLLQQWDIATDTATWATAGINCMTTVQAERSAMPRQWAHLEGSLRAALGEANGLGHADRISVDDYREFFNPDRVWIDFAADYLSLVLAGVGYWREESSTRRAGRVRIPSFDRWLQETGRYFPGLGTWPSAEVLMKHRVGRSILP
;
A
#
# COMPACT_ATOMS: atom_id res chain seq x y z
N MET A 1 6.95 17.83 -13.73
CA MET A 1 7.63 16.65 -13.15
C MET A 1 9.14 16.93 -13.04
N THR A 2 9.56 17.86 -12.16
CA THR A 2 10.97 18.29 -12.06
C THR A 2 11.48 18.43 -10.63
N ASP A 3 10.63 18.30 -9.61
CA ASP A 3 11.02 18.65 -8.23
C ASP A 3 11.71 17.52 -7.45
N VAL A 4 11.54 16.26 -7.85
CA VAL A 4 12.10 15.12 -7.09
C VAL A 4 13.61 14.96 -7.30
N ILE A 5 14.13 15.33 -8.48
CA ILE A 5 15.57 15.23 -8.79
C ILE A 5 16.34 16.38 -8.10
N SER A 6 15.71 17.54 -7.92
CA SER A 6 16.31 18.70 -7.25
C SER A 6 16.52 18.47 -5.74
N ALA A 7 15.58 17.77 -5.08
CA ALA A 7 15.69 17.44 -3.65
C ALA A 7 16.84 16.46 -3.34
N ALA A 8 17.08 15.47 -4.20
CA ALA A 8 18.17 14.51 -4.03
C ALA A 8 19.57 15.15 -4.22
N GLY A 9 19.70 16.08 -5.17
CA GLY A 9 20.94 16.84 -5.39
C GLY A 9 21.26 17.83 -4.26
N SER A 10 20.22 18.53 -3.75
CA SER A 10 20.33 19.48 -2.64
C SER A 10 20.83 18.83 -1.34
N LEU A 11 20.29 17.66 -0.99
CA LEU A 11 20.65 16.93 0.23
C LEU A 11 22.09 16.39 0.18
N SER A 12 22.58 16.03 -1.01
CA SER A 12 23.96 15.54 -1.20
C SER A 12 24.99 16.67 -1.04
N ALA A 13 24.70 17.88 -1.53
CA ALA A 13 25.56 19.06 -1.36
C ALA A 13 25.63 19.54 0.11
N ALA A 14 24.53 19.42 0.87
CA ALA A 14 24.47 19.81 2.28
C ALA A 14 25.37 18.93 3.19
N LEU A 15 25.49 17.63 2.89
CA LEU A 15 26.40 16.70 3.58
C LEU A 15 27.87 17.07 3.36
N VAL A 16 28.24 17.42 2.12
CA VAL A 16 29.62 17.84 1.79
C VAL A 16 29.99 19.15 2.49
N SER A 17 29.02 20.02 2.78
CA SER A 17 29.23 21.27 3.53
C SER A 17 29.27 21.12 5.06
N GLY A 18 29.07 19.91 5.60
CA GLY A 18 29.06 19.66 7.06
C GLY A 18 27.82 20.18 7.80
N LYS A 19 26.82 20.72 7.10
CA LYS A 19 25.60 21.31 7.70
C LYS A 19 24.51 20.31 8.07
N MET A 20 24.60 19.07 7.57
CA MET A 20 23.65 17.99 7.86
C MET A 20 24.39 16.71 8.20
N THR A 21 24.01 16.07 9.31
CA THR A 21 24.54 14.75 9.68
C THR A 21 23.87 13.65 8.86
N GLU A 22 24.55 12.52 8.69
CA GLU A 22 23.98 11.32 8.06
C GLU A 22 22.69 10.85 8.76
N SER A 23 22.58 11.08 10.07
CA SER A 23 21.36 10.80 10.85
C SER A 23 20.18 11.66 10.43
N GLN A 24 20.40 12.96 10.17
CA GLN A 24 19.38 13.89 9.70
C GLN A 24 18.96 13.58 8.26
N LEU A 25 19.89 13.16 7.40
CA LEU A 25 19.57 12.70 6.04
C LEU A 25 18.66 11.46 6.09
N ARG A 26 19.03 10.45 6.89
CA ARG A 26 18.21 9.23 7.06
C ARG A 26 16.83 9.54 7.61
N TRP A 27 16.76 10.42 8.62
CA TRP A 27 15.49 10.88 9.18
C TRP A 27 14.65 11.59 8.11
N SER A 28 15.23 12.53 7.36
CA SER A 28 14.53 13.30 6.32
C SER A 28 13.98 12.40 5.20
N ARG A 29 14.80 11.47 4.69
CA ARG A 29 14.37 10.50 3.68
C ARG A 29 13.21 9.64 4.16
N ARG A 30 13.32 9.14 5.40
CA ARG A 30 12.24 8.38 6.04
C ARG A 30 10.99 9.22 6.21
N HIS A 31 11.13 10.46 6.66
CA HIS A 31 10.01 11.36 6.89
C HIS A 31 9.24 11.64 5.59
N ALA A 32 9.96 11.91 4.50
CA ALA A 32 9.39 12.08 3.17
C ALA A 32 8.69 10.79 2.69
N SER A 33 9.35 9.64 2.80
CA SER A 33 8.80 8.34 2.42
C SER A 33 7.53 7.98 3.19
N GLY A 34 7.55 8.17 4.52
CA GLY A 34 6.39 7.94 5.37
C GLY A 34 5.23 8.89 5.06
N THR A 35 5.52 10.12 4.68
CA THR A 35 4.49 11.08 4.24
C THR A 35 3.85 10.64 2.93
N ALA A 36 4.65 10.21 1.95
CA ALA A 36 4.16 9.69 0.67
C ALA A 36 3.24 8.47 0.87
N LEU A 37 3.69 7.50 1.70
CA LEU A 37 2.90 6.32 2.04
C LEU A 37 1.58 6.69 2.74
N ILE A 38 1.60 7.55 3.75
CA ILE A 38 0.37 7.97 4.43
C ILE A 38 -0.59 8.65 3.44
N HIS A 39 -0.10 9.56 2.60
CA HIS A 39 -0.93 10.26 1.63
C HIS A 39 -1.55 9.32 0.59
N SER A 40 -0.86 8.25 0.20
CA SER A 40 -1.40 7.27 -0.75
C SER A 40 -2.37 6.27 -0.11
N LEU A 41 -2.23 5.98 1.19
CA LEU A 41 -3.11 5.08 1.95
C LEU A 41 -4.42 5.75 2.41
N LEU A 42 -4.41 7.06 2.66
CA LEU A 42 -5.57 7.81 3.17
C LEU A 42 -6.83 7.70 2.29
N PRO A 43 -6.77 7.83 0.95
CA PRO A 43 -7.94 7.66 0.10
C PRO A 43 -8.60 6.29 0.26
N ILE A 44 -7.81 5.22 0.32
CA ILE A 44 -8.30 3.86 0.52
C ILE A 44 -8.98 3.73 1.90
N SER A 45 -8.36 4.29 2.95
CA SER A 45 -8.93 4.26 4.30
C SER A 45 -10.29 4.95 4.36
N ARG A 46 -10.46 6.09 3.67
CA ARG A 46 -11.74 6.77 3.57
C ARG A 46 -12.78 5.95 2.82
N LEU A 47 -12.39 5.32 1.71
CA LEU A 47 -13.28 4.47 0.92
C LEU A 47 -13.77 3.25 1.72
N LEU A 48 -12.88 2.62 2.48
CA LEU A 48 -13.24 1.52 3.38
C LEU A 48 -14.21 1.97 4.49
N GLN A 49 -13.99 3.15 5.07
CA GLN A 49 -14.88 3.71 6.10
C GLN A 49 -16.24 4.18 5.56
N GLN A 50 -16.31 4.50 4.27
CA GLN A 50 -17.51 5.05 3.60
C GLN A 50 -18.09 4.08 2.56
N TRP A 51 -17.82 2.78 2.70
CA TRP A 51 -18.12 1.79 1.66
C TRP A 51 -19.60 1.73 1.30
N ASP A 52 -20.51 1.98 2.25
CA ASP A 52 -21.96 2.04 2.04
C ASP A 52 -22.38 3.10 0.99
N ILE A 53 -21.53 4.09 0.74
CA ILE A 53 -21.78 5.24 -0.14
C ILE A 53 -20.77 5.27 -1.31
N ALA A 54 -19.59 4.70 -1.12
CA ALA A 54 -18.50 4.69 -2.08
C ALA A 54 -18.60 3.49 -3.04
N THR A 55 -19.58 3.51 -3.94
CA THR A 55 -19.78 2.44 -4.94
C THR A 55 -19.04 2.70 -6.26
N ASP A 56 -18.38 3.85 -6.43
CA ASP A 56 -17.66 4.16 -7.66
C ASP A 56 -16.36 3.34 -7.76
N THR A 57 -16.42 2.32 -8.60
CA THR A 57 -15.31 1.41 -8.87
C THR A 57 -14.07 2.14 -9.41
N ALA A 58 -14.23 3.20 -10.19
CA ALA A 58 -13.10 3.93 -10.76
C ALA A 58 -12.30 4.67 -9.66
N THR A 59 -12.99 5.23 -8.68
CA THR A 59 -12.37 5.85 -7.51
C THR A 59 -11.57 4.82 -6.69
N TRP A 60 -12.14 3.63 -6.46
CA TRP A 60 -11.42 2.54 -5.78
C TRP A 60 -10.17 2.08 -6.52
N ALA A 61 -10.30 1.85 -7.84
CA ALA A 61 -9.18 1.43 -8.67
C ALA A 61 -8.06 2.48 -8.67
N THR A 62 -8.41 3.76 -8.84
CA THR A 62 -7.44 4.86 -8.82
C THR A 62 -6.71 4.95 -7.49
N ALA A 63 -7.44 4.84 -6.37
CA ALA A 63 -6.84 4.85 -5.04
C ALA A 63 -5.91 3.64 -4.82
N GLY A 64 -6.35 2.44 -5.22
CA GLY A 64 -5.55 1.21 -5.18
C GLY A 64 -4.26 1.31 -5.99
N ILE A 65 -4.35 1.77 -7.24
CA ILE A 65 -3.20 1.95 -8.14
C ILE A 65 -2.19 2.91 -7.52
N ASN A 66 -2.65 4.11 -7.10
CA ASN A 66 -1.78 5.12 -6.50
C ASN A 66 -1.06 4.56 -5.26
N CYS A 67 -1.78 3.83 -4.40
CA CYS A 67 -1.19 3.18 -3.24
C CYS A 67 -0.10 2.16 -3.64
N MET A 68 -0.38 1.24 -4.56
CA MET A 68 0.59 0.22 -4.96
C MET A 68 1.83 0.83 -5.62
N THR A 69 1.64 1.83 -6.49
CA THR A 69 2.75 2.56 -7.12
C THR A 69 3.61 3.26 -6.08
N THR A 70 3.02 3.95 -5.09
CA THR A 70 3.79 4.59 -4.02
C THR A 70 4.55 3.57 -3.17
N VAL A 71 3.92 2.46 -2.77
CA VAL A 71 4.58 1.41 -1.98
C VAL A 71 5.78 0.83 -2.74
N GLN A 72 5.65 0.61 -4.05
CA GLN A 72 6.76 0.15 -4.90
C GLN A 72 7.89 1.18 -4.99
N ALA A 73 7.56 2.46 -5.23
CA ALA A 73 8.54 3.54 -5.33
C ALA A 73 9.33 3.73 -4.03
N GLU A 74 8.66 3.61 -2.88
CA GLU A 74 9.24 3.83 -1.56
C GLU A 74 9.93 2.59 -0.96
N ARG A 75 9.92 1.45 -1.67
CA ARG A 75 10.46 0.17 -1.19
C ARG A 75 11.90 0.23 -0.69
N SER A 76 12.73 1.06 -1.33
CA SER A 76 14.13 1.23 -0.94
C SER A 76 14.34 2.01 0.36
N ALA A 77 13.38 2.86 0.75
CA ALA A 77 13.42 3.65 1.97
C ALA A 77 12.77 2.91 3.16
N MET A 78 11.84 1.99 2.89
CA MET A 78 11.15 1.20 3.91
C MET A 78 12.07 0.20 4.64
N PRO A 79 11.74 -0.17 5.90
CA PRO A 79 12.38 -1.29 6.59
C PRO A 79 12.26 -2.58 5.78
N ARG A 80 13.34 -3.38 5.70
CA ARG A 80 13.33 -4.66 4.95
C ARG A 80 12.21 -5.61 5.38
N GLN A 81 11.85 -5.61 6.66
CA GLN A 81 10.77 -6.42 7.19
C GLN A 81 9.39 -6.07 6.63
N TRP A 82 9.23 -4.90 6.00
CA TRP A 82 8.00 -4.45 5.35
C TRP A 82 7.93 -4.85 3.87
N ALA A 83 8.82 -5.73 3.40
CA ALA A 83 8.78 -6.22 2.03
C ALA A 83 7.45 -6.87 1.63
N HIS A 84 6.65 -7.32 2.61
CA HIS A 84 5.32 -7.89 2.39
C HIS A 84 4.20 -6.85 2.25
N LEU A 85 4.44 -5.56 2.52
CA LEU A 85 3.37 -4.55 2.62
C LEU A 85 2.55 -4.46 1.34
N GLU A 86 3.20 -4.43 0.18
CA GLU A 86 2.49 -4.42 -1.11
C GLU A 86 1.55 -5.63 -1.22
N GLY A 87 2.07 -6.84 -1.01
CA GLY A 87 1.26 -8.07 -1.07
C GLY A 87 0.13 -8.08 -0.04
N SER A 88 0.38 -7.55 1.16
CA SER A 88 -0.61 -7.49 2.24
C SER A 88 -1.74 -6.49 1.93
N LEU A 89 -1.41 -5.33 1.36
CA LEU A 89 -2.40 -4.34 0.94
C LEU A 89 -3.20 -4.85 -0.27
N ARG A 90 -2.55 -5.51 -1.23
CA ARG A 90 -3.25 -6.17 -2.35
C ARG A 90 -4.21 -7.24 -1.86
N ALA A 91 -3.79 -8.08 -0.92
CA ALA A 91 -4.64 -9.10 -0.32
C ALA A 91 -5.84 -8.46 0.40
N ALA A 92 -5.60 -7.48 1.29
CA ALA A 92 -6.67 -6.80 2.00
C ALA A 92 -7.70 -6.16 1.06
N LEU A 93 -7.25 -5.51 -0.02
CA LEU A 93 -8.16 -4.92 -1.03
C LEU A 93 -8.85 -5.97 -1.90
N GLY A 94 -8.13 -7.02 -2.30
CA GLY A 94 -8.68 -8.13 -3.06
C GLY A 94 -9.84 -8.79 -2.34
N GLU A 95 -9.66 -9.12 -1.05
CA GLU A 95 -10.73 -9.72 -0.25
C GLU A 95 -11.86 -8.72 0.01
N ALA A 96 -11.55 -7.45 0.26
CA ALA A 96 -12.57 -6.44 0.58
C ALA A 96 -13.45 -6.09 -0.61
N ASN A 97 -12.90 -6.00 -1.83
CA ASN A 97 -13.65 -5.47 -2.98
C ASN A 97 -13.22 -6.03 -4.35
N GLY A 98 -12.25 -6.95 -4.42
CA GLY A 98 -11.72 -7.55 -5.64
C GLY A 98 -10.69 -6.74 -6.43
N LEU A 99 -10.40 -5.52 -6.01
CA LEU A 99 -9.51 -4.60 -6.74
C LEU A 99 -8.06 -4.61 -6.25
N GLY A 100 -7.63 -5.67 -5.55
CA GLY A 100 -6.24 -5.87 -5.13
C GLY A 100 -5.21 -5.85 -6.28
N HIS A 101 -5.66 -6.02 -7.52
CA HIS A 101 -4.85 -6.01 -8.73
C HIS A 101 -5.31 -4.99 -9.77
N ALA A 102 -5.95 -3.89 -9.35
CA ALA A 102 -6.42 -2.83 -10.25
C ALA A 102 -5.33 -2.25 -11.19
N ASP A 103 -4.05 -2.29 -10.76
CA ASP A 103 -2.89 -1.87 -11.55
C ASP A 103 -2.53 -2.85 -12.70
N ARG A 104 -3.20 -4.00 -12.78
CA ARG A 104 -2.86 -5.11 -13.69
C ARG A 104 -4.00 -5.58 -14.58
N ILE A 105 -5.17 -4.96 -14.46
CA ILE A 105 -6.39 -5.29 -15.22
C ILE A 105 -6.88 -4.02 -15.93
N SER A 106 -7.68 -4.18 -16.99
CA SER A 106 -8.17 -3.02 -17.73
C SER A 106 -9.29 -2.31 -16.98
N VAL A 107 -9.56 -1.04 -17.35
CA VAL A 107 -10.61 -0.22 -16.74
C VAL A 107 -11.99 -0.87 -16.90
N ASP A 108 -12.25 -1.52 -18.04
CA ASP A 108 -13.52 -2.21 -18.30
C ASP A 108 -13.72 -3.39 -17.35
N ASP A 109 -12.63 -4.05 -16.93
CA ASP A 109 -12.69 -5.23 -16.06
C ASP A 109 -12.90 -4.84 -14.58
N TYR A 110 -12.71 -3.56 -14.20
CA TYR A 110 -12.87 -3.15 -12.80
C TYR A 110 -14.27 -3.45 -12.27
N ARG A 111 -15.31 -3.19 -13.07
CA ARG A 111 -16.71 -3.44 -12.66
C ARG A 111 -17.00 -4.93 -12.52
N GLU A 112 -16.37 -5.76 -13.33
CA GLU A 112 -16.54 -7.22 -13.28
C GLU A 112 -15.97 -7.81 -11.99
N PHE A 113 -14.81 -7.28 -11.55
CA PHE A 113 -14.15 -7.73 -10.33
C PHE A 113 -14.57 -6.98 -9.07
N PHE A 114 -15.41 -5.95 -9.16
CA PHE A 114 -15.84 -5.20 -7.98
C PHE A 114 -16.94 -5.95 -7.25
N ASN A 115 -16.59 -6.64 -6.18
CA ASN A 115 -17.52 -7.37 -5.31
C ASN A 115 -17.21 -7.04 -3.84
N PRO A 116 -17.80 -5.96 -3.30
CA PRO A 116 -17.57 -5.58 -1.92
C PRO A 116 -18.17 -6.62 -0.96
N ASP A 117 -17.35 -7.14 -0.06
CA ASP A 117 -17.79 -7.96 1.07
C ASP A 117 -17.64 -7.17 2.37
N ARG A 118 -18.74 -7.00 3.09
CA ARG A 118 -18.79 -6.15 4.29
C ARG A 118 -17.83 -6.60 5.38
N VAL A 119 -17.71 -7.91 5.61
CA VAL A 119 -16.84 -8.46 6.65
C VAL A 119 -15.38 -8.20 6.28
N TRP A 120 -15.02 -8.44 5.02
CA TRP A 120 -13.66 -8.19 4.54
C TRP A 120 -13.33 -6.70 4.45
N ILE A 121 -14.30 -5.83 4.17
CA ILE A 121 -14.13 -4.38 4.24
C ILE A 121 -13.78 -3.94 5.66
N ASP A 122 -14.50 -4.41 6.67
CA ASP A 122 -14.21 -4.10 8.07
C ASP A 122 -12.80 -4.59 8.46
N PHE A 123 -12.42 -5.79 8.02
CA PHE A 123 -11.07 -6.32 8.25
C PHE A 123 -9.98 -5.50 7.55
N ALA A 124 -10.19 -5.13 6.29
CA ALA A 124 -9.26 -4.29 5.55
C ALA A 124 -9.15 -2.89 6.17
N ALA A 125 -10.23 -2.31 6.67
CA ALA A 125 -10.26 -1.02 7.35
C ALA A 125 -9.40 -1.04 8.64
N ASP A 126 -9.58 -2.08 9.48
CA ASP A 126 -8.80 -2.26 10.70
C ASP A 126 -7.32 -2.48 10.39
N TYR A 127 -7.01 -3.35 9.42
CA TYR A 127 -5.64 -3.61 9.03
C TYR A 127 -4.96 -2.35 8.47
N LEU A 128 -5.66 -1.59 7.61
CA LEU A 128 -5.13 -0.35 7.04
C LEU A 128 -4.92 0.73 8.11
N SER A 129 -5.78 0.80 9.12
CA SER A 129 -5.61 1.67 10.28
C SER A 129 -4.33 1.32 11.06
N LEU A 130 -4.05 0.03 11.23
CA LEU A 130 -2.79 -0.46 11.81
C LEU A 130 -1.58 -0.10 10.94
N VAL A 131 -1.68 -0.22 9.61
CA VAL A 131 -0.61 0.17 8.68
C VAL A 131 -0.34 1.66 8.77
N LEU A 132 -1.38 2.51 8.74
CA LEU A 132 -1.27 3.96 8.87
C LEU A 132 -0.59 4.36 10.18
N ALA A 133 -0.99 3.76 11.30
CA ALA A 133 -0.36 4.01 12.60
C ALA A 133 1.11 3.56 12.62
N GLY A 134 1.42 2.39 12.06
CA GLY A 134 2.79 1.87 11.95
C GLY A 134 3.70 2.76 11.09
N VAL A 135 3.21 3.20 9.94
CA VAL A 135 3.92 4.14 9.05
C VAL A 135 4.11 5.50 9.75
N GLY A 136 3.07 6.02 10.42
CA GLY A 136 3.15 7.26 11.18
C GLY A 136 4.20 7.20 12.29
N TYR A 137 4.19 6.14 13.10
CA TYR A 137 5.18 5.97 14.16
C TYR A 137 6.60 5.82 13.59
N TRP A 138 6.78 5.04 12.53
CA TRP A 138 8.06 4.92 11.83
C TRP A 138 8.57 6.26 11.28
N ARG A 139 7.67 7.07 10.68
CA ARG A 139 7.98 8.39 10.12
C ARG A 139 8.57 9.33 11.18
N GLU A 140 7.88 9.43 12.31
CA GLU A 140 8.20 10.39 13.38
C GLU A 140 9.34 9.95 14.30
N GLU A 141 9.69 8.66 14.32
CA GLU A 141 10.66 8.12 15.28
C GLU A 141 12.07 8.70 15.07
N SER A 142 12.54 9.53 16.01
CA SER A 142 13.82 10.25 15.91
C SER A 142 15.04 9.31 15.81
N SER A 143 14.98 8.13 16.41
CA SER A 143 16.09 7.16 16.38
C SER A 143 15.98 6.19 15.20
N THR A 144 17.00 6.14 14.33
CA THR A 144 17.08 5.13 13.26
C THR A 144 16.95 3.69 13.80
N ARG A 145 17.54 3.42 14.97
CA ARG A 145 17.47 2.10 15.61
C ARG A 145 16.04 1.74 16.04
N ARG A 146 15.31 2.69 16.65
CA ARG A 146 13.92 2.47 17.06
C ARG A 146 12.98 2.40 15.86
N ALA A 147 13.19 3.24 14.85
CA ALA A 147 12.44 3.20 13.60
C ALA A 147 12.59 1.82 12.91
N GLY A 148 13.79 1.24 12.93
CA GLY A 148 14.01 -0.13 12.41
C GLY A 148 13.28 -1.23 13.20
N ARG A 149 12.78 -0.96 14.40
CA ARG A 149 12.01 -1.92 15.22
C ARG A 149 10.52 -1.84 15.00
N VAL A 150 10.00 -0.86 14.25
CA VAL A 150 8.56 -0.76 13.98
C VAL A 150 8.11 -1.94 13.13
N ARG A 151 7.18 -2.72 13.66
CA ARG A 151 6.64 -3.91 13.01
C ARG A 151 5.22 -3.63 12.53
N ILE A 152 4.95 -4.08 11.31
CA ILE A 152 3.61 -4.20 10.76
C ILE A 152 3.53 -5.68 10.35
N PRO A 153 2.63 -6.50 10.94
CA PRO A 153 2.43 -7.87 10.48
C PRO A 153 1.93 -7.89 9.04
N SER A 154 2.12 -9.01 8.32
CA SER A 154 1.41 -9.22 7.05
C SER A 154 -0.10 -9.34 7.31
N PHE A 155 -0.91 -9.10 6.28
CA PHE A 155 -2.37 -9.19 6.41
C PHE A 155 -2.81 -10.56 6.93
N ASP A 156 -2.32 -11.66 6.34
CA ASP A 156 -2.62 -13.03 6.80
C ASP A 156 -2.22 -13.27 8.25
N ARG A 157 -1.04 -12.79 8.64
CA ARG A 157 -0.56 -12.94 10.02
C ARG A 157 -1.42 -12.14 10.98
N TRP A 158 -1.83 -10.94 10.59
CA TRP A 158 -2.74 -10.12 11.37
C TRP A 158 -4.11 -10.77 11.52
N LEU A 159 -4.66 -11.36 10.46
CA LEU A 159 -5.90 -12.15 10.53
C LEU A 159 -5.77 -13.31 11.52
N GLN A 160 -4.66 -14.03 11.50
CA GLN A 160 -4.39 -15.13 12.45
C GLN A 160 -4.30 -14.61 13.88
N GLU A 161 -3.51 -13.56 14.12
CA GLU A 161 -3.30 -12.98 15.45
C GLU A 161 -4.58 -12.38 16.06
N THR A 162 -5.53 -11.95 15.21
CA THR A 162 -6.81 -11.37 15.63
C THR A 162 -7.98 -12.37 15.63
N GLY A 163 -7.74 -13.65 15.30
CA GLY A 163 -8.79 -14.67 15.25
C GLY A 163 -9.78 -14.49 14.08
N ARG A 164 -9.38 -13.76 13.03
CA ARG A 164 -10.18 -13.44 11.83
C ARG A 164 -9.79 -14.30 10.62
N TYR A 165 -8.90 -15.28 10.82
CA TYR A 165 -8.44 -16.16 9.77
C TYR A 165 -9.45 -17.27 9.49
N PHE A 166 -9.94 -17.34 8.25
CA PHE A 166 -10.79 -18.42 7.77
C PHE A 166 -10.01 -19.29 6.77
N PRO A 167 -9.58 -20.50 7.17
CA PRO A 167 -8.92 -21.41 6.24
C PRO A 167 -9.85 -21.76 5.07
N GLY A 168 -9.43 -21.54 3.82
CA GLY A 168 -10.16 -21.97 2.62
C GLY A 168 -10.98 -20.89 1.88
N LEU A 169 -11.09 -19.68 2.43
CA LEU A 169 -11.50 -18.50 1.66
C LEU A 169 -10.24 -17.97 0.96
N GLY A 170 -9.95 -18.50 -0.24
CA GLY A 170 -8.77 -18.11 -1.01
C GLY A 170 -8.86 -16.69 -1.55
N THR A 171 -7.69 -16.09 -1.79
CA THR A 171 -7.52 -14.74 -2.37
C THR A 171 -8.44 -14.53 -3.57
N TRP A 172 -9.49 -13.74 -3.39
CA TRP A 172 -10.38 -13.38 -4.49
C TRP A 172 -9.90 -12.07 -5.16
N PRO A 173 -9.90 -11.99 -6.51
CA PRO A 173 -9.94 -13.10 -7.47
C PRO A 173 -8.61 -13.88 -7.46
N SER A 174 -8.69 -15.21 -7.66
CA SER A 174 -7.49 -16.06 -7.65
C SER A 174 -6.58 -15.78 -8.85
N ALA A 175 -5.30 -16.14 -8.74
CA ALA A 175 -4.34 -15.99 -9.84
C ALA A 175 -4.80 -16.68 -11.14
N GLU A 176 -5.55 -17.79 -11.02
CA GLU A 176 -6.15 -18.50 -12.15
C GLU A 176 -7.27 -17.70 -12.83
N VAL A 177 -8.09 -17.00 -12.05
CA VAL A 177 -9.11 -16.08 -12.57
C VAL A 177 -8.43 -14.94 -13.33
N LEU A 178 -7.37 -14.34 -12.77
CA LEU A 178 -6.60 -13.30 -13.44
C LEU A 178 -5.92 -13.79 -14.74
N MET A 179 -5.45 -15.04 -14.78
CA MET A 179 -4.85 -15.63 -15.98
C MET A 179 -5.86 -15.82 -17.12
N LYS A 180 -7.09 -16.26 -16.82
CA LYS A 180 -8.14 -16.42 -17.84
C LYS A 180 -8.50 -15.11 -18.53
N HIS A 181 -8.58 -14.01 -17.78
CA HIS A 181 -8.87 -12.69 -18.35
C HIS A 181 -7.70 -12.10 -19.15
N ARG A 182 -6.45 -12.46 -18.82
CA ARG A 182 -5.28 -12.08 -19.65
C ARG A 182 -5.27 -12.79 -21.01
N VAL A 183 -5.70 -14.05 -21.08
CA VAL A 183 -5.70 -14.84 -22.33
C VAL A 183 -6.80 -14.36 -23.30
N GLY A 184 -7.89 -13.77 -22.80
CA GLY A 184 -8.97 -13.21 -23.62
C GLY A 184 -8.65 -11.91 -24.36
N ARG A 185 -7.51 -11.27 -24.08
CA ARG A 185 -7.07 -10.02 -24.75
C ARG A 185 -5.68 -10.17 -25.40
N SER A 186 -5.49 -11.22 -26.19
CA SER A 186 -4.47 -11.20 -27.25
C SER A 186 -4.90 -10.18 -28.31
N ILE A 187 -4.57 -8.91 -28.08
CA ILE A 187 -4.56 -7.90 -29.14
C ILE A 187 -3.20 -8.00 -29.82
N LEU A 188 -3.01 -9.07 -30.57
CA LEU A 188 -2.12 -9.09 -31.74
C LEU A 188 -2.81 -9.95 -32.81
N PRO A 189 -2.93 -9.47 -34.06
CA PRO A 189 -3.17 -10.34 -35.21
C PRO A 189 -1.99 -11.27 -35.45
#